data_AF-A0A6G2D6K7-F1
#
_entry.id   AF-A0A6G2D6K7-F1
#
_cell.length_a   1.000
_cell.length_b   1.000
_cell.length_c   1.000
_cell.angle_alpha   90.00
_cell.angle_beta   90.00
_cell.angle_gamma   90.00
#
_symmetry.space_group_name_H-M   'P 1'
#
loop_
_entity.id
_entity.type
_entity.pdbx_description
1 polymer ?
#
loop_
_entity_poly.entity_id
_entity_poly.type
_entity_poly.pdbx_seq_one_letter_code
_entity_poly.pdbx_strand_id
1 'polypeptide(L)' 'MPDLTILYYTANRLPEATARLIYADLVVTTFPAPIVSVSQQPLADFGLNLSVGDIGANKYNAYKQILVGVQNVRT' A
#
# COMPACT_ATOMS: atom_id res chain seq x y z
N MET A 1 -1.69 -19.58 -9.72
CA MET A 1 -1.80 -18.30 -8.98
C MET A 1 -0.69 -17.40 -9.50
N PRO A 2 -0.88 -16.07 -9.59
CA PRO A 2 0.25 -15.21 -9.93
C PRO A 2 1.34 -15.36 -8.85
N ASP A 3 2.55 -15.72 -9.23
CA ASP A 3 3.72 -15.84 -8.33
C ASP A 3 4.20 -14.48 -7.76
N LEU A 4 3.46 -13.41 -8.04
CA LEU A 4 3.80 -12.04 -7.71
C LEU A 4 2.65 -11.39 -6.96
N THR A 5 2.94 -10.88 -5.76
CA THR A 5 2.06 -9.98 -5.02
C THR A 5 2.72 -8.61 -4.96
N ILE A 6 1.95 -7.56 -5.22
CA ILE A 6 2.43 -6.18 -5.16
C ILE A 6 2.23 -5.67 -3.74
N LEU A 7 3.30 -5.16 -3.13
CA LEU A 7 3.23 -4.45 -1.86
C LEU A 7 3.29 -2.93 -2.12
N TYR A 8 2.20 -2.24 -1.83
CA TYR A 8 2.11 -0.79 -1.89
C TYR A 8 2.20 -0.19 -0.48
N TYR A 9 2.95 0.90 -0.29
CA TYR A 9 2.97 1.60 0.99
C TYR A 9 2.88 3.12 0.81
N THR A 10 2.21 3.79 1.74
CA THR A 10 2.03 5.25 1.74
C THR A 10 1.95 5.81 3.16
N ALA A 11 2.39 7.05 3.35
CA ALA A 11 2.19 7.79 4.59
C ALA A 11 0.93 8.68 4.56
N ASN A 12 0.09 8.58 3.53
CA ASN A 12 -1.10 9.41 3.31
C ASN A 12 -0.81 10.93 3.29
N ARG A 13 0.38 11.32 2.79
CA ARG A 13 0.80 12.74 2.72
C ARG A 13 0.63 13.36 1.33
N LEU A 14 0.39 12.55 0.30
CA LEU A 14 0.09 13.07 -1.04
C LEU A 14 -1.30 13.69 -1.07
N PRO A 15 -1.51 14.79 -1.83
CA PRO A 15 -2.84 15.28 -2.11
C PRO A 15 -3.73 14.16 -2.66
N GLU A 16 -4.98 14.11 -2.21
CA GLU A 16 -5.89 13.01 -2.51
C GLU A 16 -6.09 12.79 -4.02
N ALA A 17 -6.20 13.86 -4.80
CA ALA A 17 -6.32 13.79 -6.26
C ALA A 17 -5.11 13.10 -6.91
N THR A 18 -3.90 13.40 -6.45
CA THR A 18 -2.67 12.76 -6.94
C THR A 18 -2.59 11.30 -6.50
N ALA A 19 -2.90 11.02 -5.24
CA ALA A 19 -2.88 9.66 -4.71
C ALA A 19 -3.85 8.74 -5.48
N ARG A 20 -5.07 9.21 -5.77
CA ARG A 20 -6.07 8.46 -6.55
C ARG A 20 -5.59 8.10 -7.95
N LEU A 21 -4.89 9.01 -8.64
CA LEU A 21 -4.34 8.72 -9.97
C LEU A 21 -3.25 7.64 -9.92
N ILE A 22 -2.36 7.70 -8.92
CA ILE A 22 -1.33 6.68 -8.70
C ILE A 22 -1.98 5.32 -8.41
N TYR A 23 -3.05 5.29 -7.60
CA TYR A 23 -3.76 4.06 -7.29
C TYR A 23 -4.43 3.45 -8.52
N ALA A 24 -5.12 4.27 -9.32
CA ALA A 24 -5.78 3.82 -10.54
C ALA A 24 -4.76 3.22 -11.52
N ASP A 25 -3.62 3.89 -11.71
CA ASP A 25 -2.55 3.40 -12.58
C ASP A 25 -1.93 2.10 -12.05
N LEU A 26 -1.65 2.01 -10.75
CA LEU A 26 -1.09 0.80 -10.13
C LEU A 26 -2.02 -0.41 -10.33
N VAL A 27 -3.33 -0.25 -10.09
CA VAL A 27 -4.31 -1.33 -10.26
C VAL A 27 -4.35 -1.84 -11.70
N VAL A 28 -4.34 -0.93 -12.68
CA VAL A 28 -4.40 -1.30 -14.10
C VAL A 28 -3.09 -1.97 -14.55
N THR A 29 -1.95 -1.43 -14.15
CA THR A 29 -0.63 -1.89 -14.62
C THR A 29 -0.19 -3.21 -14.00
N THR A 30 -0.65 -3.54 -12.79
CA THR A 30 -0.24 -4.76 -12.09
C THR A 30 -1.25 -5.89 -12.16
N PHE A 31 -2.44 -5.69 -12.74
CA PHE A 31 -3.41 -6.76 -12.91
C PHE A 31 -2.81 -7.92 -13.75
N PRO A 32 -3.00 -9.20 -13.36
CA PRO A 32 -3.88 -9.72 -12.31
C PRO A 32 -3.20 -9.96 -10.93
N ALA A 33 -2.03 -9.39 -10.68
CA ALA A 33 -1.34 -9.58 -9.40
C ALA A 33 -2.15 -8.96 -8.25
N PRO A 34 -2.33 -9.68 -7.11
CA PRO A 34 -2.95 -9.11 -5.93
C PRO A 34 -2.09 -7.97 -5.38
N ILE A 35 -2.75 -6.98 -4.79
CA ILE A 35 -2.08 -5.85 -4.14
C ILE A 35 -2.41 -5.87 -2.65
N VAL A 36 -1.36 -5.84 -1.84
CA VAL A 36 -1.44 -5.56 -0.40
C VAL A 36 -0.97 -4.14 -0.18
N SER A 37 -1.74 -3.33 0.54
CA SER A 37 -1.35 -1.96 0.87
C SER A 37 -1.09 -1.75 2.35
N VAL A 38 -0.20 -0.83 2.66
CA VAL A 38 0.09 -0.36 4.02
C VAL A 38 0.02 1.16 4.06
N SER A 39 -0.84 1.69 4.93
CA SER A 39 -1.11 3.13 5.00
C SER A 39 -1.21 3.61 6.45
N GLN A 40 -1.01 4.91 6.68
CA GLN A 40 -1.21 5.52 8.00
C GLN A 40 -2.67 5.87 8.28
N GLN A 41 -3.46 6.04 7.22
CA GLN A 41 -4.91 6.19 7.27
C GLN A 41 -5.58 5.12 6.40
N PRO A 42 -6.79 4.65 6.76
CA PRO A 42 -7.52 3.66 5.97
C PRO A 42 -7.70 4.09 4.50
N LEU A 43 -7.52 3.14 3.58
CA LEU A 43 -7.84 3.32 2.16
C LEU A 43 -9.13 2.54 1.84
N ALA A 44 -10.23 3.26 1.63
CA ALA A 44 -11.58 2.67 1.54
C ALA A 44 -11.78 1.70 0.35
N ASP A 45 -11.00 1.85 -0.72
CA ASP A 45 -11.20 1.13 -1.99
C ASP A 45 -10.04 0.19 -2.35
N PHE A 46 -9.18 -0.15 -1.38
CA PHE A 46 -7.90 -0.80 -1.66
C PHE A 46 -7.86 -2.23 -1.11
N GLY A 47 -8.47 -3.17 -1.83
CA GLY A 47 -8.40 -4.62 -1.59
C GLY A 47 -8.09 -5.01 -0.14
N LEU A 48 -6.87 -5.51 0.11
CA LEU A 48 -6.32 -5.62 1.47
C LEU A 48 -5.52 -4.35 1.80
N ASN A 49 -5.98 -3.60 2.80
CA ASN A 49 -5.27 -2.45 3.37
C ASN A 49 -4.94 -2.65 4.85
N LEU A 50 -3.66 -2.52 5.19
CA LEU A 50 -3.12 -2.58 6.54
C LEU A 50 -2.89 -1.15 7.02
N SER A 51 -3.84 -0.62 7.78
CA SER A 51 -3.70 0.70 8.41
C SER A 51 -2.84 0.58 9.67
N VAL A 52 -1.72 1.32 9.73
CA VAL A 52 -0.77 1.32 10.86
C VAL A 52 -0.92 2.54 11.77
N GLY A 53 -1.88 3.43 11.49
CA GLY A 53 -2.06 4.70 12.18
C GLY A 53 -1.00 5.75 11.82
N ASP A 54 -1.18 6.97 12.33
CA ASP A 54 -0.23 8.07 12.10
C ASP A 54 1.03 7.89 12.94
N ILE A 55 1.98 7.15 12.38
CA ILE A 55 3.30 6.92 12.97
C ILE A 55 4.32 8.00 12.57
N GLY A 56 3.98 8.88 11.62
CA GLY A 56 4.84 9.94 11.10
C GLY A 56 5.68 9.53 9.89
N ALA A 57 6.05 10.52 9.06
CA ALA A 57 6.77 10.32 7.79
C ALA A 57 8.29 10.46 7.98
N ASN A 58 8.96 9.32 8.23
CA ASN A 58 10.41 9.23 8.23
C ASN A 58 10.86 7.88 7.67
N LYS A 59 12.17 7.75 7.37
CA LYS A 59 12.74 6.55 6.75
C LYS A 59 12.50 5.28 7.59
N TYR A 60 12.65 5.38 8.91
CA TYR A 60 12.46 4.24 9.82
C TYR A 60 11.03 3.71 9.78
N ASN A 61 10.03 4.60 9.78
CA ASN A 61 8.62 4.23 9.67
C ASN A 61 8.23 3.73 8.29
N ALA A 62 8.87 4.23 7.22
CA ALA A 62 8.69 3.67 5.89
C ALA A 62 9.11 2.19 5.85
N TYR A 63 10.27 1.85 6.43
CA TYR A 63 10.69 0.45 6.54
C TYR A 63 9.78 -0.40 7.43
N LYS A 64 9.24 0.17 8.53
CA LYS A 64 8.22 -0.52 9.34
C LYS A 64 6.97 -0.85 8.53
N GLN A 65 6.46 0.09 7.74
CA GLN A 65 5.30 -0.16 6.88
C GLN A 65 5.60 -1.26 5.86
N ILE A 66 6.76 -1.22 5.22
CA ILE A 66 7.18 -2.28 4.28
C ILE A 66 7.22 -3.64 5.01
N LEU A 67 7.84 -3.72 6.19
CA LEU A 67 7.93 -4.95 6.97
C LEU A 67 6.55 -5.52 7.33
N VAL A 68 5.64 -4.68 7.84
CA VAL A 68 4.25 -5.07 8.15
C VAL A 68 3.56 -5.62 6.91
N GLY A 69 3.76 -4.97 5.77
CA GLY A 69 3.26 -5.42 4.48
C GLY A 69 3.74 -6.81 4.11
N VAL A 70 5.06 -7.00 4.08
CA VAL A 70 5.69 -8.29 3.72
C VAL A 70 5.23 -9.42 4.65
N GLN A 71 5.08 -9.16 5.96
CA GLN A 71 4.60 -10.16 6.92
C GLN A 71 3.16 -10.64 6.66
N ASN A 72 2.38 -9.88 5.89
CA ASN A 72 0.99 -10.19 5.56
C ASN A 72 0.80 -10.61 4.09
N VAL A 73 1.84 -10.53 3.27
CA VAL A 73 1.83 -11.07 1.91
C VAL A 73 1.90 -12.61 2.01
N ARG A 74 0.96 -13.29 1.36
CA ARG A 74 0.99 -14.75 1.17
C ARG A 74 1.47 -15.03 -0.25
N THR A 75 2.52 -15.84 -0.38
CA THR A 75 3.01 -16.37 -1.66
C THR A 75 2.24 -17.60 -2.07
#